data_AF-A0A1Q6Z3J6-F1
#
_entry.id   AF-A0A1Q6Z3J6-F1
#
_cell.length_a   1.000
_cell.length_b   1.000
_cell.length_c   1.000
_cell.angle_alpha   90.00
_cell.angle_beta   90.00
_cell.angle_gamma   90.00
#
_symmetry.space_group_name_H-M   'P 1'
#
loop_
_entity.id
_entity.type
_entity.pdbx_description
1 polymer ?
#
loop_
_entity_poly.entity_id
_entity_poly.type
_entity_poly.pdbx_seq_one_letter_code
_entity_poly.pdbx_strand_id
1 'polypeptide(L)'
;MGFAVVVAGPASSMPYELLKSPRLTALFSALRERFDYVVVDTPPVLPFPDVGILRDLVDGFLLVVRANRTPREMVRDSLATIGQPRVLGVVFNDDERTAVEVNGDGAGWRSYLKPLGGARAA
;
A
#
# COMPACT_ATOMS: atom_id res chain seq x y z
N MET A 1 -11.63 -13.71 -14.43
CA MET A 1 -10.98 -12.68 -13.61
C MET A 1 -9.79 -12.13 -14.37
N GLY A 2 -9.78 -10.82 -14.62
CA GLY A 2 -8.70 -10.14 -15.33
C GLY A 2 -7.91 -9.28 -14.36
N PHE A 3 -6.59 -9.30 -14.48
CA PHE A 3 -5.69 -8.39 -13.79
C PHE A 3 -5.26 -7.32 -14.79
N ALA A 4 -5.32 -6.05 -14.39
CA ALA A 4 -4.92 -4.91 -15.21
C ALA A 4 -4.04 -3.97 -14.39
N VAL A 5 -3.12 -3.28 -15.07
CA VAL A 5 -2.21 -2.32 -14.45
C VAL A 5 -2.33 -1.00 -15.18
N VAL A 6 -2.48 0.08 -14.42
CA VAL A 6 -2.33 1.45 -14.90
C VAL A 6 -1.01 1.97 -14.34
N VAL A 7 -0.06 2.25 -15.23
CA VAL A 7 1.24 2.81 -14.82
C VAL A 7 1.12 4.33 -14.60
N ALA A 8 1.97 4.89 -13.75
CA ALA A 8 1.97 6.33 -13.42
C ALA A 8 2.21 7.24 -14.64
N GLY A 9 2.86 6.72 -15.68
CA GLY A 9 3.27 7.50 -16.84
C GLY A 9 4.52 8.35 -16.58
N PRO A 10 4.83 9.32 -17.46
CA PRO A 10 5.97 10.20 -17.29
C PRO A 10 5.81 11.11 -16.06
N ALA A 11 6.92 11.45 -15.42
CA ALA A 11 6.92 12.37 -14.30
C ALA A 11 6.33 13.73 -14.71
N SER A 12 5.43 14.25 -13.87
CA SER A 12 4.81 15.55 -14.06
C SER A 12 5.50 16.59 -13.17
N SER A 13 5.66 17.81 -13.67
CA SER A 13 6.06 18.96 -12.86
C SER A 13 4.96 19.42 -11.89
N MET A 14 3.71 18.96 -12.09
CA MET A 14 2.52 19.39 -11.35
C MET A 14 1.69 18.17 -10.88
N PRO A 15 2.25 17.27 -10.04
CA PRO A 15 1.59 16.03 -9.65
C PRO A 15 0.28 16.27 -8.88
N TYR A 16 0.24 17.28 -8.01
CA TYR A 16 -0.95 17.61 -7.21
C TYR A 16 -2.13 18.08 -8.06
N GLU A 17 -1.88 18.78 -9.16
CA GLU A 17 -2.95 19.20 -10.08
C GLU A 17 -3.53 18.01 -10.85
N LEU A 18 -2.70 17.02 -11.18
CA LEU A 18 -3.18 15.76 -11.75
C LEU A 18 -4.05 15.00 -10.75
N LEU A 19 -3.64 14.94 -9.48
CA LEU A 19 -4.42 14.28 -8.42
C LEU A 19 -5.76 14.97 -8.14
N LYS A 20 -5.85 16.28 -8.34
CA LYS A 20 -7.09 17.05 -8.19
C LYS A 20 -7.91 17.15 -9.48
N SER A 21 -7.43 16.60 -10.59
CA SER A 21 -8.06 16.78 -11.88
C SER A 21 -9.40 16.04 -11.96
N PRO A 22 -10.43 16.60 -12.64
CA PRO A 22 -11.69 15.91 -12.89
C PRO A 22 -11.51 14.57 -13.64
N ARG A 23 -10.43 14.47 -14.42
CA ARG A 23 -10.09 13.26 -15.17
C ARG A 23 -9.72 12.11 -14.25
N LEU A 24 -9.05 12.36 -13.13
CA LEU A 24 -8.74 11.30 -12.17
C LEU A 24 -10.02 10.78 -11.51
N THR A 25 -10.92 11.68 -11.09
CA THR A 25 -12.23 11.30 -10.55
C THR A 25 -13.02 10.43 -11.53
N ALA A 26 -13.09 10.84 -12.80
CA ALA A 26 -13.76 10.05 -13.85
C ALA A 26 -13.12 8.67 -14.06
N LEU A 27 -11.79 8.57 -13.98
CA LEU A 27 -11.08 7.29 -14.05
C LEU A 27 -11.49 6.36 -12.90
N PHE A 28 -11.49 6.87 -11.65
CA PHE A 28 -11.89 6.08 -10.49
C PHE A 28 -13.34 5.58 -10.59
N SER A 29 -14.28 6.41 -11.06
CA SER A 29 -15.66 5.98 -11.31
C SER A 29 -15.75 4.84 -12.33
N ALA A 30 -15.05 4.97 -13.46
CA ALA A 30 -15.04 3.93 -14.48
C ALA A 30 -14.36 2.63 -14.03
N LEU A 31 -13.31 2.72 -13.18
CA LEU A 31 -12.65 1.53 -12.64
C LEU A 31 -13.54 0.79 -11.64
N ARG A 32 -14.29 1.53 -10.79
CA ARG A 32 -15.25 0.95 -9.85
C ARG A 32 -16.35 0.14 -10.53
N GLU A 33 -16.80 0.55 -11.71
CA GLU A 33 -17.81 -0.18 -12.47
C GLU A 33 -17.28 -1.47 -13.12
N ARG A 34 -15.95 -1.57 -13.30
CA ARG A 34 -15.32 -2.61 -14.11
C ARG A 34 -14.53 -3.65 -13.32
N PHE A 35 -14.12 -3.33 -12.09
CA PHE A 35 -13.29 -4.18 -11.25
C PHE A 35 -13.90 -4.33 -9.87
N ASP A 36 -13.89 -5.55 -9.34
CA ASP A 36 -14.31 -5.83 -7.96
C ASP A 36 -13.41 -5.13 -6.93
N TYR A 37 -12.12 -5.00 -7.26
CA TYR A 37 -11.11 -4.34 -6.42
C TYR A 37 -10.20 -3.45 -7.26
N VAL A 38 -9.93 -2.26 -6.74
CA VAL A 38 -8.97 -1.31 -7.29
C VAL A 38 -7.93 -1.00 -6.21
N VAL A 39 -6.69 -1.42 -6.44
CA VAL A 39 -5.57 -1.12 -5.53
C VAL A 39 -4.81 0.08 -6.06
N VAL A 40 -4.61 1.08 -5.22
CA VAL A 40 -3.90 2.31 -5.56
C VAL A 40 -2.59 2.33 -4.78
N ASP A 41 -1.47 2.32 -5.50
CA ASP A 41 -0.16 2.56 -4.91
C ASP A 41 0.05 4.06 -4.73
N THR A 42 0.53 4.47 -3.55
CA THR A 42 0.67 5.87 -3.16
C THR A 42 2.06 6.15 -2.62
N PRO A 43 2.56 7.40 -2.69
CA PRO A 43 3.74 7.81 -1.94
C PRO A 43 3.58 7.54 -0.44
N PRO A 44 4.69 7.54 0.35
CA PRO A 44 4.62 7.43 1.80
C PRO A 44 3.69 8.49 2.41
N VAL A 45 2.92 8.12 3.44
CA VAL A 45 1.96 9.04 4.12
C VAL A 45 2.65 10.30 4.64
N LEU A 46 3.90 10.19 5.08
CA LEU A 46 4.71 11.30 5.55
C LEU A 46 5.98 11.41 4.67
N PRO A 47 6.38 12.62 4.25
CA PRO A 47 5.80 13.93 4.56
C PRO A 47 4.75 14.41 3.53
N PHE A 48 4.25 13.54 2.64
CA PHE A 48 3.45 13.96 1.49
C PHE A 48 1.97 14.21 1.83
N PRO A 49 1.33 15.25 1.28
CA PRO A 49 -0.07 15.58 1.56
C PRO A 49 -1.08 14.77 0.72
N ASP A 50 -0.62 13.76 -0.04
CA ASP A 50 -1.43 13.03 -1.04
C ASP A 50 -2.64 12.32 -0.44
N VAL A 51 -2.51 11.84 0.80
CA VAL A 51 -3.58 11.14 1.54
C VAL A 51 -4.85 11.98 1.60
N GLY A 52 -4.72 13.30 1.81
CA GLY A 52 -5.88 14.20 1.88
C GLY A 52 -6.65 14.28 0.56
N ILE A 53 -5.96 14.25 -0.58
CA ILE A 53 -6.57 14.31 -1.92
C ILE A 53 -7.21 12.96 -2.27
N LEU A 54 -6.51 11.86 -1.97
CA LEU A 54 -6.99 10.52 -2.32
C LEU A 54 -8.13 10.02 -1.43
N ARG A 55 -8.28 10.58 -0.22
CA ARG A 55 -9.28 10.17 0.78
C ARG A 55 -10.72 10.15 0.26
N ASP A 56 -11.04 11.03 -0.68
CA ASP A 56 -12.38 11.12 -1.28
C ASP A 56 -12.53 10.21 -2.51
N LEU A 57 -11.42 9.68 -3.03
CA LEU A 57 -11.38 8.81 -4.19
C LEU A 57 -11.28 7.33 -3.84
N VAL A 58 -10.92 6.97 -2.60
CA VAL A 58 -10.75 5.57 -2.15
C VAL A 58 -11.65 5.24 -0.97
N ASP A 59 -11.93 3.96 -0.78
CA ASP A 59 -12.80 3.50 0.31
C ASP A 59 -12.06 3.49 1.67
N GLY A 60 -10.75 3.20 1.62
CA GLY A 60 -9.85 3.29 2.77
C GLY A 60 -8.39 3.01 2.40
N PHE A 61 -7.53 3.03 3.40
CA PHE A 61 -6.08 2.88 3.30
C PHE A 61 -5.59 1.70 4.12
N LEU A 62 -4.62 0.97 3.57
CA LEU A 62 -3.86 -0.06 4.27
C LEU A 62 -2.45 0.49 4.50
N LEU A 63 -2.06 0.71 5.76
CA LEU A 63 -0.74 1.27 6.07
C LEU A 63 0.32 0.17 6.08
N VAL A 64 1.28 0.23 5.16
CA VAL A 64 2.42 -0.68 5.13
C VAL A 64 3.55 -0.12 5.99
N VAL A 65 4.01 -0.89 6.97
CA VAL A 65 5.06 -0.53 7.94
C VAL A 65 6.21 -1.52 7.81
N ARG A 66 7.43 -1.01 7.68
CA ARG A 66 8.62 -1.88 7.65
C ARG A 66 8.97 -2.32 9.07
N ALA A 67 8.90 -3.63 9.31
CA ALA A 67 9.18 -4.23 10.60
C ALA A 67 10.60 -3.91 11.06
N ASN A 68 10.75 -3.63 12.36
CA ASN A 68 12.02 -3.32 13.02
C ASN A 68 12.81 -2.13 12.41
N ARG A 69 12.24 -1.37 11.47
CA ARG A 69 12.89 -0.22 10.83
C ARG A 69 12.09 1.08 10.93
N THR A 70 10.77 1.02 10.80
CA THR A 70 9.93 2.23 10.89
C THR A 70 9.69 2.61 12.36
N PRO A 71 10.03 3.84 12.80
CA PRO A 71 9.77 4.29 14.17
C PRO A 71 8.28 4.30 14.52
N ARG A 72 7.95 3.91 15.75
CA ARG A 72 6.55 3.84 16.22
C ARG A 72 5.84 5.19 16.16
N GLU A 73 6.54 6.29 16.40
CA GLU A 73 5.98 7.64 16.28
C GLU A 73 5.55 7.95 14.84
N MET A 74 6.35 7.58 13.84
CA MET A 74 6.02 7.79 12.42
C MET A 74 4.78 6.98 12.02
N VAL A 75 4.62 5.77 12.57
CA VAL A 75 3.40 4.96 12.37
C VAL A 75 2.19 5.67 12.99
N ARG A 76 2.30 6.13 14.24
CA ARG A 76 1.23 6.85 14.93
C ARG A 76 0.82 8.11 14.17
N ASP A 77 1.80 8.90 13.72
CA ASP A 77 1.56 10.15 13.03
C ASP A 77 0.94 9.89 11.64
N SER A 78 1.37 8.85 10.94
CA SER A 78 0.74 8.41 9.69
C SER A 78 -0.72 7.98 9.88
N LEU A 79 -1.01 7.21 10.94
CA LEU A 79 -2.39 6.82 11.28
C LEU A 79 -3.26 8.03 11.62
N ALA A 80 -2.69 9.04 12.29
CA ALA A 80 -3.39 10.30 12.57
C ALA A 80 -3.67 11.10 11.27
N THR A 81 -2.72 11.15 10.34
CA THR A 81 -2.89 11.79 9.03
C THR A 81 -3.98 11.13 8.19
N ILE A 82 -4.03 9.79 8.15
CA ILE A 82 -5.10 9.06 7.45
C ILE A 82 -6.45 9.30 8.14
N GLY A 83 -6.47 9.14 9.46
CA GLY A 83 -7.65 9.30 10.30
C GLY A 83 -8.66 8.15 10.19
N GLN A 84 -9.33 7.86 11.30
CA GLN A 84 -10.46 6.94 11.32
C GLN A 84 -11.69 7.57 10.60
N PRO A 85 -12.58 6.78 9.97
CA PRO A 85 -12.57 5.32 9.83
C PRO A 85 -11.79 4.82 8.60
N ARG A 86 -10.94 5.66 7.99
CA ARG A 86 -10.32 5.36 6.69
C ARG A 86 -9.14 4.39 6.79
N VAL A 87 -8.67 4.05 7.99
CA VAL A 87 -7.65 3.02 8.18
C VAL A 87 -8.31 1.64 8.17
N LEU A 88 -8.06 0.87 7.11
CA LEU A 88 -8.54 -0.52 7.00
C LEU A 88 -7.69 -1.48 7.82
N GLY A 89 -6.41 -1.16 8.01
CA GLY A 89 -5.48 -1.96 8.79
C GLY A 89 -4.03 -1.52 8.62
N VAL A 90 -3.14 -2.30 9.23
CA VAL A 90 -1.68 -2.12 9.15
C VAL A 90 -1.05 -3.44 8.73
N VAL A 91 -0.14 -3.38 7.77
CA VAL A 91 0.68 -4.53 7.34
C VAL A 91 2.11 -4.31 7.82
N PHE A 92 2.59 -5.18 8.69
CA PHE A 92 4.02 -5.27 8.98
C PHE A 92 4.69 -6.10 7.90
N ASN A 93 5.63 -5.47 7.18
CA ASN A 93 6.36 -6.08 6.08
C ASN A 93 7.86 -6.14 6.40
N ASP A 94 8.60 -7.05 5.76
CA ASP A 94 10.06 -7.20 5.93
C ASP A 94 10.48 -7.61 7.36
N ASP A 95 9.69 -8.48 8.00
CA ASP A 95 10.11 -9.07 9.27
C ASP A 95 11.01 -10.29 9.03
N GLU A 96 12.29 -10.13 9.35
CA GLU A 96 13.34 -11.15 9.20
C GLU A 96 13.14 -12.36 10.13
N ARG A 97 12.19 -12.30 11.08
CA ARG A 97 11.84 -13.40 12.01
C ARG A 97 10.89 -14.43 11.39
N THR A 98 10.97 -14.65 10.08
CA THR A 98 10.06 -15.52 9.31
C THR A 98 10.30 -17.03 9.49
N ALA A 99 10.73 -17.45 10.68
CA ALA A 99 10.58 -18.83 11.13
C ALA A 99 9.35 -18.90 12.04
N VAL A 100 8.16 -18.91 11.45
CA VAL A 100 6.99 -19.46 12.14
C VAL A 100 7.24 -20.97 12.21
N GLU A 101 7.65 -21.48 13.38
CA GLU A 101 7.56 -22.92 13.66
C GLU A 101 6.08 -23.29 13.68
N VAL A 102 5.58 -23.77 12.55
CA VAL A 102 4.25 -24.36 12.46
C VAL A 102 4.32 -25.72 13.15
N ASN A 103 3.95 -25.77 14.43
CA ASN A 103 3.68 -27.03 15.12
C ASN A 103 2.33 -27.57 14.65
N GLY A 104 2.35 -28.21 13.47
CA GLY A 104 1.18 -28.80 12.83
C GLY A 104 1.50 -29.15 11.37
N ASP A 105 0.92 -30.25 10.91
CA ASP A 105 1.00 -30.98 9.63
C ASP A 105 0.66 -30.16 8.35
N GLY A 106 0.76 -28.83 8.40
CA GLY A 106 0.46 -27.89 7.32
C GLY A 106 1.60 -27.68 6.32
N ALA A 107 1.71 -28.57 5.35
CA ALA A 107 2.64 -28.51 4.21
C ALA A 107 2.45 -27.32 3.23
N GLY A 108 1.53 -26.37 3.49
CA GLY A 108 1.09 -25.38 2.50
C GLY A 108 1.86 -24.04 2.47
N TRP A 109 2.38 -23.55 3.60
CA TRP A 109 2.85 -22.17 3.71
C TRP A 109 4.37 -21.98 3.57
N ARG A 110 5.14 -23.09 3.64
CA ARG A 110 6.63 -23.05 3.56
C ARG A 110 7.17 -22.53 2.23
N SER A 111 6.39 -22.57 1.14
CA SER A 111 6.83 -22.08 -0.17
C SER A 111 6.78 -20.55 -0.30
N TYR A 112 5.92 -19.87 0.46
CA TYR A 112 5.73 -18.42 0.40
C TYR A 112 6.67 -17.65 1.32
N LEU A 113 7.25 -18.32 2.33
CA LEU A 113 8.18 -17.73 3.28
C LEU A 113 9.65 -17.84 2.85
N LYS A 114 9.93 -18.39 1.65
CA LYS A 114 11.27 -18.30 1.09
C LYS A 114 11.54 -16.84 0.71
N PRO A 115 12.60 -16.21 1.24
CA PRO A 115 12.96 -14.86 0.86
C PRO A 115 13.18 -14.80 -0.67
N LEU A 116 12.43 -13.95 -1.35
CA LEU A 116 12.67 -13.58 -2.74
C LEU A 116 13.87 -12.62 -2.79
N GLY A 117 15.08 -13.14 -2.58
CA GLY A 117 16.27 -12.31 -2.59
C GLY A 117 17.48 -13.05 -2.06
N GLY A 118 18.33 -13.49 -2.98
CA GLY A 118 19.58 -14.17 -2.69
C GLY A 118 20.55 -13.29 -1.92
N ALA A 119 21.30 -13.95 -1.03
CA ALA A 119 22.48 -13.39 -0.41
C ALA A 119 23.40 -12.76 -1.47
N ARG A 120 23.76 -11.49 -1.26
CA ARG A 120 25.10 -11.03 -1.64
C ARG A 120 25.95 -11.05 -0.38
N ALA A 121 26.83 -12.04 -0.33
CA ALA A 121 27.97 -12.06 0.56
C ALA A 121 28.94 -10.95 0.14
N ALA A 122 29.30 -10.09 1.09
CA ALA A 122 30.64 -9.52 1.29
C ALA A 122 30.66 -8.90 2.69
#